data_AF-H5V0T0-F1
#
_entry.id   AF-H5V0T0-F1
#
_cell.length_a   1.000
_cell.length_b   1.000
_cell.length_c   1.000
_cell.angle_alpha   90.00
_cell.angle_beta   90.00
_cell.angle_gamma   90.00
#
_symmetry.space_group_name_H-M   'P 1'
#
loop_
_entity.id
_entity.type
_entity.pdbx_description
1 polymer ?
#
loop_
_entity_poly.entity_id
_entity_poly.type
_entity_poly.pdbx_seq_one_letter_code
_entity_poly.pdbx_strand_id
1 'polypeptide(L)'
;MTINFIVVTKGAERISEVSARFTLDAMPGKQMAIDADLNAGLINQAQAQARRKDTANEADFYGAMDGASKFVRGDAIAGMMILAINMIGGICIGIFKYDLSASDAFQQYVLMTIGDGLVA
;
A
#
# COMPACT_ATOMS: atom_id res chain seq x y z
N MET A 1 11.91 16.05 -15.86
CA MET A 1 10.71 15.19 -15.72
C MET A 1 10.80 14.21 -14.56
N THR A 2 11.94 13.55 -14.33
CA THR A 2 12.12 12.54 -13.26
C THR A 2 11.98 13.08 -11.83
N ILE A 3 12.51 14.28 -11.56
CA ILE A 3 12.43 14.93 -10.23
C ILE A 3 10.97 15.26 -9.87
N ASN A 4 10.17 15.69 -10.86
CA ASN A 4 8.76 16.02 -10.67
C ASN A 4 7.95 14.76 -10.29
N PHE A 5 8.25 13.62 -10.93
CA PHE A 5 7.61 12.35 -10.62
C PHE A 5 7.91 11.88 -9.19
N ILE A 6 9.17 11.93 -8.75
CA ILE A 6 9.57 11.53 -7.39
C ILE A 6 8.87 12.39 -6.32
N VAL A 7 8.75 13.69 -6.53
CA VAL A 7 8.09 14.61 -5.59
C VAL A 7 6.58 14.33 -5.51
N VAL A 8 5.93 14.06 -6.65
CA VAL A 8 4.50 13.71 -6.68
C VAL A 8 4.24 12.39 -5.95
N THR A 9 5.05 11.35 -6.19
CA THR A 9 4.88 10.05 -5.52
C THR A 9 5.13 10.14 -4.01
N LYS A 10 6.21 10.82 -3.59
CA LYS A 10 6.51 11.04 -2.16
C LYS A 10 5.48 11.93 -1.46
N GLY A 11 4.92 12.91 -2.18
CA GLY A 11 3.86 13.79 -1.69
C GLY A 11 2.54 13.05 -1.50
N ALA A 12 2.15 12.24 -2.49
CA ALA A 12 0.94 11.41 -2.43
C ALA A 12 1.01 10.37 -1.29
N GLU A 13 2.18 9.78 -1.06
CA GLU A 13 2.41 8.79 -0.01
C GLU A 13 2.16 9.37 1.39
N ARG A 14 2.67 10.59 1.68
CA ARG A 14 2.40 11.27 2.95
C ARG A 14 0.94 11.70 3.09
N ILE A 15 0.29 12.13 2.00
CA ILE A 15 -1.13 12.52 2.06
C ILE A 15 -2.00 11.32 2.44
N SER A 16 -1.75 10.14 1.87
CA SER A 16 -2.53 8.92 2.20
C SER A 16 -2.37 8.48 3.66
N GLU A 17 -1.14 8.49 4.18
CA GLU A 17 -0.86 8.18 5.59
C GLU A 17 -1.55 9.17 6.54
N VAL A 18 -1.45 10.46 6.19
CA VAL A 18 -2.04 11.55 6.98
C VAL A 18 -3.56 11.50 6.95
N SER A 19 -4.19 11.20 5.81
CA SER A 19 -5.65 11.05 5.71
C SER A 19 -6.18 9.87 6.52
N ALA A 20 -5.52 8.71 6.49
CA ALA A 20 -5.91 7.56 7.32
C ALA A 20 -5.81 7.90 8.81
N ARG A 21 -4.71 8.57 9.20
CA ARG A 21 -4.49 8.99 10.58
C ARG A 21 -5.49 10.05 11.05
N PHE A 22 -5.82 11.03 10.23
CA PHE A 22 -6.83 12.04 10.56
C PHE A 22 -8.22 11.43 10.75
N THR A 23 -8.61 10.46 9.92
CA THR A 23 -9.89 9.76 10.08
C THR A 23 -9.93 8.96 11.38
N LEU A 24 -8.82 8.31 11.74
CA LEU A 24 -8.69 7.58 13.00
C LEU A 24 -8.65 8.51 14.23
N ASP A 25 -7.96 9.65 14.15
CA ASP A 25 -7.89 10.64 15.23
C ASP A 25 -9.24 11.34 15.47
N ALA A 26 -10.13 11.38 14.47
CA ALA A 26 -11.48 11.92 14.59
C ALA A 26 -12.49 10.96 15.29
N MET A 27 -12.12 9.68 15.48
CA MET A 27 -12.97 8.65 16.07
C MET A 27 -13.49 8.98 17.48
N PRO A 28 -12.66 9.47 18.43
CA PRO A 28 -13.14 9.87 19.75
C PRO A 28 -14.17 11.01 19.66
N GLY A 29 -13.97 11.95 18.73
CA GLY A 29 -14.90 13.04 18.47
C GLY A 29 -16.25 12.56 17.95
N LYS A 30 -16.26 11.58 17.02
CA LYS A 30 -17.50 10.94 16.54
C LYS A 30 -18.23 10.21 17.68
N GLN A 31 -17.50 9.51 18.57
CA GLN A 31 -18.09 8.84 19.73
C GLN A 31 -18.68 9.83 20.74
N MET A 32 -17.95 10.91 21.05
CA MET A 32 -18.45 11.98 21.92
C MET A 32 -19.69 12.67 21.34
N ALA A 33 -19.78 12.83 20.01
CA ALA A 33 -20.96 13.37 19.36
C ALA A 33 -22.18 12.44 19.52
N ILE A 34 -21.99 11.12 19.42
CA ILE A 34 -23.07 10.15 19.66
C ILE A 34 -23.52 10.20 21.14
N ASP A 35 -22.59 10.36 22.07
CA ASP A 35 -22.89 10.46 23.51
C ASP A 35 -23.62 11.76 23.84
N ALA A 36 -23.25 12.86 23.18
CA ALA A 36 -23.93 14.15 23.30
C ALA A 36 -25.35 14.08 22.73
N ASP A 37 -25.55 13.47 21.56
CA ASP A 37 -26.87 13.28 20.94
C ASP A 37 -27.78 12.41 21.83
N LEU A 38 -27.24 11.37 22.46
CA LEU A 38 -27.96 10.49 23.38
C LEU A 38 -28.35 11.23 24.67
N ASN A 39 -27.42 11.98 25.26
CA ASN A 39 -27.68 12.77 26.46
C ASN A 39 -28.65 13.94 26.20
N ALA A 40 -28.67 14.49 25.00
CA ALA A 40 -29.64 15.51 24.56
C ALA A 40 -31.03 14.93 24.21
N GLY A 41 -31.19 13.60 24.21
CA GLY A 41 -32.43 12.93 23.85
C GLY A 41 -32.77 12.97 22.36
N LEU A 42 -31.81 13.36 21.50
CA LEU A 42 -31.99 13.42 20.04
C LEU A 42 -32.01 12.03 19.40
N ILE A 43 -31.38 11.05 20.06
CA ILE A 43 -31.34 9.64 19.65
C ILE A 43 -31.67 8.72 20.82
N ASN A 44 -32.18 7.53 20.52
CA ASN A 44 -32.44 6.50 21.53
C ASN A 44 -31.24 5.56 21.73
N GLN A 45 -31.27 4.74 22.79
CA GLN A 45 -30.19 3.80 23.13
C GLN A 45 -29.85 2.82 21.98
N ALA A 46 -30.87 2.34 21.25
CA ALA A 46 -30.68 1.40 20.15
C ALA A 46 -30.00 2.07 18.93
N GLN A 47 -30.36 3.32 18.62
CA GLN A 47 -29.78 4.14 17.57
C GLN A 47 -28.33 4.53 17.92
N ALA A 48 -28.07 4.88 19.17
CA ALA A 48 -26.71 5.14 19.65
C ALA A 48 -25.82 3.90 19.50
N GLN A 49 -26.34 2.71 19.84
CA GLN A 49 -25.60 1.46 19.68
C GLN A 49 -25.32 1.12 18.22
N ALA A 50 -26.30 1.34 17.32
CA ALA A 50 -26.10 1.17 15.87
C ALA A 50 -25.02 2.11 15.33
N ARG A 51 -25.11 3.42 15.63
CA ARG A 51 -24.11 4.41 15.20
C ARG A 51 -22.70 4.14 15.74
N ARG A 52 -22.58 3.68 16.99
CA ARG A 52 -21.29 3.27 17.57
C ARG A 52 -20.71 2.06 16.84
N LYS A 53 -21.55 1.10 16.45
CA LYS A 53 -21.12 -0.06 15.65
C LYS A 53 -20.63 0.36 14.27
N ASP A 54 -21.34 1.26 13.60
CA ASP A 54 -20.91 1.77 12.29
C ASP A 54 -19.58 2.53 12.39
N THR A 55 -19.41 3.36 13.42
CA THR A 55 -18.15 4.07 13.69
C THR A 55 -17.01 3.10 13.99
N ALA A 56 -17.26 2.01 14.72
CA ALA A 56 -16.27 0.96 14.98
C ALA A 56 -15.87 0.22 13.70
N ASN A 57 -16.84 -0.15 12.86
CA ASN A 57 -16.56 -0.79 11.57
C ASN A 57 -15.72 0.11 10.64
N GLU A 58 -15.99 1.42 10.63
CA GLU A 58 -15.20 2.40 9.87
C GLU A 58 -13.74 2.42 10.36
N ALA A 59 -13.54 2.40 11.67
CA ALA A 59 -12.21 2.32 12.29
C ALA A 59 -11.45 1.05 11.92
N ASP A 60 -12.13 -0.10 12.00
CA ASP A 60 -11.55 -1.39 11.69
C ASP A 60 -11.16 -1.45 10.20
N PHE A 61 -11.98 -0.88 9.32
CA PHE A 61 -11.66 -0.75 7.90
C PHE A 61 -10.40 0.09 7.66
N TYR A 62 -10.33 1.31 8.22
CA TYR A 62 -9.15 2.18 8.05
C TYR A 62 -7.90 1.61 8.74
N GLY A 63 -8.05 0.96 9.89
CA GLY A 63 -6.96 0.26 10.57
C GLY A 63 -6.43 -0.93 9.78
N ALA A 64 -7.32 -1.74 9.20
CA ALA A 64 -6.95 -2.82 8.29
C ALA A 64 -6.32 -2.29 6.99
N MET A 65 -6.78 -1.14 6.49
CA MET A 65 -6.26 -0.52 5.27
C MET A 65 -4.85 0.06 5.47
N ASP A 66 -4.55 0.69 6.61
CA ASP A 66 -3.19 1.12 6.97
C ASP A 66 -2.24 -0.09 7.10
N GLY A 67 -2.70 -1.16 7.76
CA GLY A 67 -1.96 -2.42 7.86
C GLY A 67 -1.66 -3.04 6.49
N ALA A 68 -2.69 -3.25 5.66
CA ALA A 68 -2.55 -3.80 4.31
C ALA A 68 -1.62 -2.96 3.43
N SER A 69 -1.71 -1.63 3.49
CA SER A 69 -0.85 -0.73 2.71
C SER A 69 0.64 -0.87 3.07
N LYS A 70 0.96 -1.09 4.35
CA LYS A 70 2.34 -1.35 4.80
C LYS A 70 2.85 -2.71 4.32
N PHE A 71 2.00 -3.74 4.32
CA PHE A 71 2.34 -5.06 3.77
C PHE A 71 2.60 -5.02 2.27
N VAL A 72 1.69 -4.40 1.50
CA VAL A 72 1.83 -4.24 0.04
C VAL A 72 3.11 -3.47 -0.31
N ARG A 73 3.45 -2.44 0.48
CA ARG A 73 4.70 -1.70 0.30
C ARG A 73 5.93 -2.57 0.54
N GLY A 74 5.93 -3.37 1.60
CA GLY A 74 7.02 -4.31 1.90
C GLY A 74 7.20 -5.35 0.81
N ASP A 75 6.09 -5.90 0.31
CA ASP A 75 6.06 -6.87 -0.76
C ASP A 75 6.58 -6.29 -2.09
N ALA A 76 6.18 -5.07 -2.45
CA ALA A 76 6.68 -4.37 -3.64
C ALA A 76 8.19 -4.11 -3.59
N ILE A 77 8.73 -3.79 -2.41
CA ILE A 77 10.19 -3.60 -2.23
C ILE A 77 10.93 -4.94 -2.38
N ALA A 78 10.39 -6.03 -1.82
CA ALA A 78 10.95 -7.36 -1.98
C ALA A 78 10.93 -7.82 -3.46
N GLY A 79 9.81 -7.61 -4.16
CA GLY A 79 9.66 -7.90 -5.58
C GLY A 79 10.66 -7.13 -6.45
N MET A 80 10.88 -5.84 -6.18
CA MET A 80 11.89 -5.05 -6.89
C MET A 80 13.33 -5.56 -6.65
N MET A 81 13.65 -6.02 -5.44
CA MET A 81 14.95 -6.62 -5.15
C MET A 81 15.14 -7.94 -5.90
N ILE A 82 14.13 -8.82 -5.90
CA ILE A 82 14.16 -10.10 -6.61
C ILE A 82 14.34 -9.87 -8.11
N LEU A 83 13.59 -8.92 -8.68
CA LEU A 83 13.70 -8.55 -10.10
C LEU A 83 15.11 -8.07 -10.45
N ALA A 84 15.72 -7.20 -9.64
CA ALA A 84 17.07 -6.73 -9.86
C ALA A 84 18.12 -7.86 -9.79
N ILE A 85 17.98 -8.77 -8.81
CA ILE A 85 18.87 -9.92 -8.65
C ILE A 85 18.73 -10.87 -9.84
N ASN A 86 17.51 -11.20 -10.26
CA ASN A 86 17.26 -12.09 -11.40
C ASN A 86 17.77 -11.49 -12.72
N MET A 87 17.61 -10.18 -12.91
CA MET A 87 18.11 -9.50 -14.10
C MET A 87 19.65 -9.52 -14.16
N ILE A 88 20.33 -9.11 -13.09
CA ILE A 88 21.80 -9.08 -13.05
C ILE A 88 22.37 -10.50 -13.08
N GLY A 89 21.81 -11.41 -12.29
CA GLY A 89 22.24 -12.82 -12.23
C GLY A 89 22.03 -13.53 -13.57
N GLY A 90 20.88 -13.33 -14.21
CA GLY A 90 20.55 -13.89 -15.52
C GLY A 90 21.51 -13.40 -16.62
N ILE A 91 21.79 -12.09 -16.66
CA ILE A 91 22.75 -11.52 -17.62
C ILE A 91 24.15 -12.08 -17.39
N CYS A 92 24.62 -12.12 -16.14
CA CYS A 92 25.93 -12.68 -15.79
C CYS A 92 26.04 -14.16 -16.19
N ILE A 93 25.04 -14.99 -15.86
CA ILE A 93 25.02 -16.40 -16.24
C ILE A 93 24.94 -16.57 -17.76
N GLY A 94 24.14 -15.76 -18.45
CA GLY A 94 24.02 -15.77 -19.91
C GLY A 94 25.36 -15.52 -20.61
N ILE A 95 26.11 -14.52 -20.14
CA ILE A 95 27.42 -14.16 -20.71
C ILE A 95 28.49 -15.19 -20.32
N PHE A 96 28.61 -15.53 -19.03
CA PHE A 96 29.73 -16.36 -18.55
C PHE A 96 29.54 -17.86 -18.78
N LYS A 97 28.29 -18.35 -18.79
CA LYS A 97 27.99 -19.79 -18.83
C LYS A 97 27.45 -20.26 -20.18
N TYR A 98 26.76 -19.38 -20.92
CA TYR A 98 26.14 -19.71 -22.19
C TYR A 98 26.80 -19.02 -23.39
N ASP A 99 27.90 -18.28 -23.17
CA ASP A 99 28.67 -17.56 -24.20
C ASP A 99 27.78 -16.66 -25.09
N LEU A 100 26.66 -16.19 -24.52
CA LEU A 100 25.74 -15.30 -25.20
C LEU A 100 26.36 -13.92 -25.32
N SER A 101 26.13 -13.26 -26.45
CA SER A 101 26.47 -11.86 -26.59
C SER A 101 25.74 -11.04 -25.51
N ALA A 102 26.38 -9.97 -25.02
CA ALA A 102 25.79 -9.15 -23.97
C ALA A 102 24.41 -8.57 -24.36
N SER A 103 24.16 -8.34 -25.66
CA SER A 103 22.85 -7.90 -26.14
C SER A 103 21.80 -9.01 -26.09
N ASP A 104 22.16 -10.24 -26.49
CA ASP A 104 21.21 -11.35 -26.53
C ASP A 104 20.87 -11.80 -25.10
N ALA A 105 21.87 -11.85 -24.22
CA ALA A 105 21.67 -12.12 -22.80
C ALA A 105 20.77 -11.05 -22.14
N PHE A 106 20.95 -9.78 -22.48
CA PHE A 106 20.08 -8.71 -21.97
C PHE A 106 18.64 -8.89 -22.45
N GLN A 107 18.41 -9.10 -23.74
CA GLN A 107 17.06 -9.21 -24.29
C GLN A 107 16.31 -10.45 -23.76
N GLN A 108 16.98 -11.59 -23.66
CA GLN A 108 16.39 -12.84 -23.16
C GLN A 108 15.99 -12.74 -21.67
N TYR A 109 16.92 -12.33 -20.81
CA TYR A 109 16.70 -12.34 -19.36
C TYR A 109 15.87 -11.16 -18.88
N VAL A 110 15.89 -10.01 -19.57
CA VAL A 110 14.96 -8.91 -19.29
C VAL A 110 13.52 -9.31 -19.64
N LEU A 111 13.30 -9.95 -20.79
CA LEU A 111 11.96 -10.40 -21.20
C LEU A 111 11.40 -11.44 -20.22
N MET A 112 12.23 -12.41 -19.81
CA MET A 112 11.84 -13.46 -18.86
C MET A 112 11.54 -12.89 -17.46
N THR A 113 12.36 -11.95 -16.98
CA THR A 113 12.17 -11.35 -15.66
C THR A 113 10.92 -10.45 -15.61
N ILE A 114 10.62 -9.71 -16.68
CA ILE A 114 9.37 -8.94 -16.80
C ILE A 114 8.16 -9.88 -16.92
N GLY A 115 8.31 -10.98 -17.66
CA GLY A 115 7.28 -12.02 -17.78
C GLY A 115 6.91 -12.63 -16.43
N ASP A 116 7.90 -13.05 -15.64
CA ASP A 116 7.69 -13.57 -14.28
C ASP A 116 7.05 -12.50 -13.37
N GLY A 117 7.44 -11.23 -13.52
CA GLY A 117 6.88 -10.11 -12.76
C GLY A 117 5.45 -9.70 -13.13
N LEU A 118 4.95 -10.08 -14.32
CA LEU A 118 3.58 -9.82 -14.77
C LEU A 118 2.61 -10.97 -14.48
N VAL A 119 3.13 -12.17 -14.21
CA VAL A 119 2.34 -13.37 -13.88
C VAL A 119 2.08 -13.48 -12.37
N ALA A 120 2.93 -12.87 -11.55
CA ALA A 120 2.76 -12.73 -10.11
C ALA A 120 1.71 -11.68 -9.74
#